data_AF-A0A232FGY5-F1
#
_entry.id   AF-A0A232FGY5-F1
#
_cell.length_a   1.000
_cell.length_b   1.000
_cell.length_c   1.000
_cell.angle_alpha   90.00
_cell.angle_beta   90.00
_cell.angle_gamma   90.00
#
_symmetry.space_group_name_H-M   'P 1'
#
loop_
_entity.id
_entity.type
_entity.pdbx_description
1 polymer ?
#
loop_
_entity_poly.entity_id
_entity_poly.type
_entity_poly.pdbx_seq_one_letter_code
_entity_poly.pdbx_strand_id
1 'polypeptide(L)'
;MKFALSALFIISCAAIHLAAAANTGNDSMTECLQKYGLKMDDLEFLRKPNTEVQPMKNKAIEDKVACALACTFKKESQYRSIFPFLKNVLRIDRQIPVNLKKDMLDTLDDCNVEAKGNDCKLLQCIKITRNPFMNLVFSYGA
;
A
#
# COMPACT_ATOMS: atom_id res chain seq x y z
N MET A 1 34.92 65.33 7.24
CA MET A 1 33.60 64.70 7.01
C MET A 1 33.63 63.27 7.53
N LYS A 2 32.74 62.96 8.49
CA LYS A 2 31.99 61.71 8.81
C LYS A 2 32.59 60.33 8.48
N PHE A 3 32.49 59.27 9.26
CA PHE A 3 32.33 58.97 10.70
C PHE A 3 32.78 57.50 10.82
N ALA A 4 33.68 57.18 11.75
CA ALA A 4 34.17 55.82 11.97
C ALA A 4 33.14 54.97 12.73
N LEU A 5 33.06 53.70 12.34
CA LEU A 5 32.14 52.67 12.85
C LEU A 5 32.62 52.20 14.25
N SER A 6 31.85 52.48 15.30
CA SER A 6 32.12 52.01 16.67
C SER A 6 31.07 50.99 17.12
N ALA A 7 31.60 49.79 17.38
CA ALA A 7 31.27 48.75 18.35
C ALA A 7 29.94 48.74 19.17
N LEU A 8 29.40 47.50 19.23
CA LEU A 8 28.86 46.75 20.38
C LEU A 8 27.37 46.84 20.78
N PHE A 9 26.91 45.69 21.30
CA PHE A 9 25.60 45.28 21.84
C PHE A 9 24.59 44.78 20.78
N ILE A 10 23.96 43.60 20.88
CA ILE A 10 23.30 42.96 22.03
C ILE A 10 23.28 41.42 21.88
N ILE A 11 23.48 40.73 23.00
CA ILE A 11 23.23 39.29 23.21
C ILE A 11 21.72 39.02 23.15
N SER A 12 21.27 38.05 22.34
CA SER A 12 20.01 37.34 22.60
C SER A 12 20.20 35.85 22.37
N CYS A 13 20.17 35.12 23.47
CA CYS A 13 20.02 33.68 23.54
C CYS A 13 18.77 33.20 22.77
N ALA A 14 18.81 31.91 22.45
CA ALA A 14 17.68 31.05 22.13
C ALA A 14 17.00 31.27 20.77
N ALA A 15 17.58 30.64 19.74
CA ALA A 15 16.81 29.80 18.84
C ALA A 15 17.71 28.70 18.26
N ILE A 16 18.22 27.82 19.14
CA ILE A 16 18.45 26.44 18.75
C ILE A 16 17.05 25.84 18.60
N HIS A 17 16.45 26.01 17.42
CA HIS A 17 15.50 25.03 16.93
C HIS A 17 16.23 24.15 15.93
N LEU A 18 16.90 23.15 16.52
CA LEU A 18 16.96 21.82 15.94
C LEU A 18 15.54 21.40 15.52
N ALA A 19 15.48 20.71 14.38
CA ALA A 19 14.33 20.04 13.77
C ALA A 19 13.26 21.00 13.19
N ALA A 20 12.87 20.90 11.92
CA ALA A 20 12.78 19.69 11.14
C ALA A 20 13.39 19.89 9.75
N ALA A 21 14.42 19.10 9.42
CA ALA A 21 14.30 18.39 8.16
C ALA A 21 13.01 17.57 8.31
N ALA A 22 11.90 18.11 7.81
CA ALA A 22 10.69 17.35 7.63
C ALA A 22 11.05 16.31 6.58
N ASN A 23 11.67 15.22 7.03
CA ASN A 23 11.85 14.01 6.27
C ASN A 23 10.44 13.39 6.20
N THR A 24 9.51 14.07 5.52
CA THR A 24 8.24 13.48 5.11
C THR A 24 8.54 12.61 3.91
N GLY A 25 9.40 11.60 4.12
CA GLY A 25 9.37 10.41 3.30
C GLY A 25 8.06 9.75 3.63
N ASN A 26 7.00 10.18 2.96
CA ASN A 26 5.70 9.55 3.06
C ASN A 26 5.94 8.13 2.51
N ASP A 27 5.73 7.10 3.32
CA ASP A 27 5.97 5.73 2.86
C ASP A 27 5.14 5.42 1.60
N SER A 28 5.62 4.49 0.76
CA SER A 28 5.02 4.23 -0.55
C SER A 28 3.52 3.97 -0.45
N MET A 29 3.08 3.30 0.63
CA MET A 29 1.68 3.06 0.94
C MET A 29 0.91 4.35 1.13
N THR A 30 1.37 5.26 1.99
CA THR A 30 0.69 6.52 2.26
C THR A 30 0.58 7.38 1.00
N GLU A 31 1.63 7.45 0.18
CA GLU A 31 1.57 8.14 -1.11
C GLU A 31 0.55 7.50 -2.07
N CYS A 32 0.50 6.17 -2.12
CA CYS A 32 -0.42 5.45 -2.98
C CYS A 32 -1.88 5.56 -2.52
N LEU A 33 -2.15 5.57 -1.21
CA LEU A 33 -3.48 5.85 -0.66
C LEU A 33 -3.95 7.25 -1.04
N GLN A 34 -3.11 8.26 -0.81
CA GLN A 34 -3.42 9.66 -1.15
C GLN A 34 -3.72 9.82 -2.65
N LYS A 35 -2.97 9.14 -3.52
CA LYS A 35 -3.22 9.13 -4.97
C LYS A 35 -4.63 8.69 -5.35
N TYR A 36 -5.25 7.79 -4.58
CA TYR A 36 -6.64 7.33 -4.81
C TYR A 36 -7.67 8.00 -3.89
N GLY A 37 -7.27 9.05 -3.17
CA GLY A 37 -8.12 9.80 -2.25
C GLY A 37 -8.50 9.01 -1.01
N LEU A 38 -7.59 8.17 -0.53
CA LEU A 38 -7.71 7.37 0.69
C LEU A 38 -6.75 7.87 1.78
N LYS A 39 -7.01 7.48 3.01
CA LYS A 39 -6.19 7.67 4.21
C LYS A 39 -5.84 6.32 4.82
N MET A 40 -4.87 6.29 5.73
CA MET A 40 -4.50 5.05 6.44
C MET A 40 -5.68 4.44 7.21
N ASP A 41 -6.58 5.28 7.75
CA ASP A 41 -7.80 4.82 8.44
C ASP A 41 -8.74 4.04 7.52
N ASP A 42 -8.71 4.29 6.20
CA ASP A 42 -9.50 3.51 5.23
C ASP A 42 -9.00 2.05 5.12
N LEU A 43 -7.82 1.74 5.66
CA LEU A 43 -7.25 0.39 5.76
C LEU A 43 -7.50 -0.27 7.12
N GLU A 44 -8.27 0.31 8.05
CA GLU A 44 -8.48 -0.26 9.38
C GLU A 44 -9.02 -1.71 9.34
N PHE A 45 -9.78 -2.06 8.29
CA PHE A 45 -10.26 -3.41 8.06
C PHE A 45 -9.14 -4.45 7.84
N LEU A 46 -7.98 -4.02 7.34
CA LEU A 46 -6.75 -4.83 7.24
C LEU A 46 -6.01 -4.95 8.58
N ARG A 47 -6.48 -4.39 9.70
CA ARG A 47 -5.86 -4.59 11.03
C ARG A 47 -6.50 -5.68 11.88
N LYS A 48 -7.60 -6.30 11.44
CA LYS A 48 -8.35 -7.30 12.24
C LYS A 48 -8.37 -8.67 11.55
N PRO A 49 -7.33 -9.51 11.74
CA PRO A 49 -7.26 -10.83 11.12
C PRO A 49 -8.24 -11.87 11.71
N ASN A 50 -8.87 -11.62 12.87
CA ASN A 50 -9.56 -12.65 13.67
C ASN A 50 -11.09 -12.50 13.76
N THR A 51 -11.69 -11.56 13.04
CA THR A 51 -13.15 -11.50 12.85
C THR A 51 -13.42 -11.82 11.39
N GLU A 52 -14.51 -12.55 11.10
CA GLU A 52 -15.01 -12.72 9.74
C GLU A 52 -14.85 -11.39 9.00
N VAL A 53 -13.95 -11.36 8.03
CA VAL A 53 -13.63 -10.12 7.31
C VAL A 53 -14.93 -9.72 6.63
N GLN A 54 -15.62 -8.73 7.20
CA GLN A 54 -16.79 -8.20 6.56
C GLN A 54 -16.28 -7.48 5.31
N PRO A 55 -16.76 -7.86 4.12
CA PRO A 55 -16.37 -7.17 2.90
C PRO A 55 -16.68 -5.69 3.06
N MET A 56 -15.81 -4.85 2.51
CA MET A 56 -16.03 -3.40 2.53
C MET A 56 -17.43 -3.11 1.98
N LYS A 57 -18.26 -2.42 2.78
CA LYS A 57 -19.65 -2.12 2.39
C LYS A 57 -19.73 -1.24 1.14
N ASN A 58 -18.67 -0.48 0.86
CA ASN A 58 -18.59 0.42 -0.28
C ASN A 58 -17.61 -0.10 -1.32
N LYS A 59 -18.15 -0.62 -2.43
CA LYS A 59 -17.37 -1.11 -3.58
C LYS A 59 -16.42 -0.06 -4.14
N ALA A 60 -16.80 1.23 -4.17
CA ALA A 60 -15.94 2.27 -4.72
C ALA A 60 -14.70 2.52 -3.84
N ILE A 61 -14.81 2.36 -2.52
CA ILE A 61 -13.65 2.43 -1.62
C ILE A 61 -12.80 1.18 -1.77
N GLU A 62 -13.43 0.00 -1.85
CA GLU A 62 -12.74 -1.27 -2.07
C GLU A 62 -11.91 -1.26 -3.37
N ASP A 63 -12.51 -0.78 -4.46
CA ASP A 63 -11.86 -0.64 -5.75
C ASP A 63 -10.64 0.31 -5.67
N LYS A 64 -10.73 1.38 -4.88
CA LYS A 64 -9.62 2.31 -4.65
C LYS A 64 -8.51 1.67 -3.81
N VAL A 65 -8.86 0.90 -2.78
CA VAL A 65 -7.88 0.19 -1.95
C VAL A 65 -7.10 -0.82 -2.79
N ALA A 66 -7.77 -1.59 -3.65
CA ALA A 66 -7.12 -2.50 -4.58
C ALA A 66 -6.07 -1.76 -5.46
N CYS A 67 -6.41 -0.57 -5.94
CA CYS A 67 -5.48 0.21 -6.77
C CYS A 67 -4.35 0.87 -5.97
N ALA A 68 -4.59 1.22 -4.70
CA ALA A 68 -3.55 1.67 -3.78
C ALA A 68 -2.55 0.53 -3.51
N LEU A 69 -3.02 -0.69 -3.20
CA LEU A 69 -2.17 -1.87 -3.04
C LEU A 69 -1.34 -2.16 -4.30
N ALA A 70 -1.94 -2.04 -5.49
CA ALA A 70 -1.21 -2.21 -6.74
C ALA A 70 -0.12 -1.15 -6.95
N CYS A 71 -0.41 0.10 -6.56
CA CYS A 71 0.55 1.19 -6.59
C CYS A 71 1.71 0.95 -5.62
N THR A 72 1.43 0.51 -4.40
CA THR A 72 2.45 0.21 -3.39
C THR A 72 3.35 -0.92 -3.86
N PHE A 73 2.76 -2.02 -4.36
CA PHE A 73 3.52 -3.13 -4.92
C PHE A 73 4.47 -2.68 -6.03
N LYS A 74 4.00 -1.82 -6.95
CA LYS A 74 4.85 -1.30 -8.04
C LYS A 74 6.05 -0.49 -7.53
N LYS A 75 5.91 0.20 -6.39
CA LYS A 75 6.99 1.01 -5.80
C LYS A 75 8.00 0.17 -5.01
N GLU A 76 7.53 -0.88 -4.33
CA GLU A 76 8.33 -1.62 -3.36
C GLU A 76 8.84 -2.96 -3.88
N SER A 77 8.15 -3.54 -4.87
CA SER A 77 8.47 -4.86 -5.40
C SER A 77 9.45 -4.78 -6.56
N GLN A 78 10.37 -5.76 -6.61
CA GLN A 78 11.20 -6.03 -7.79
C GLN A 78 10.43 -6.70 -8.94
N TYR A 79 9.21 -7.19 -8.69
CA TYR A 79 8.39 -7.80 -9.73
C TYR A 79 7.77 -6.73 -10.61
N ARG A 80 7.78 -6.97 -11.93
CA ARG A 80 7.20 -6.04 -12.91
C ARG A 80 5.67 -5.97 -12.84
N SER A 81 5.01 -7.02 -12.36
CA SER A 81 3.56 -7.08 -12.20
C SER A 81 3.16 -8.03 -11.07
N ILE A 82 1.93 -7.88 -10.59
CA ILE A 82 1.39 -8.62 -9.44
C ILE A 82 1.04 -10.05 -9.83
N PHE A 83 0.56 -10.28 -11.05
CA PHE A 83 0.17 -11.60 -11.54
C PHE A 83 1.24 -12.70 -11.33
N PRO A 84 2.48 -12.57 -11.85
CA PRO A 84 3.52 -13.59 -11.66
C PRO A 84 3.91 -13.75 -10.19
N PHE A 85 3.85 -12.68 -9.40
CA PHE A 85 4.11 -12.73 -7.96
C PHE A 85 3.05 -13.57 -7.24
N LEU A 86 1.76 -13.25 -7.40
CA LEU A 86 0.68 -14.00 -6.76
C LEU A 86 0.64 -15.46 -7.23
N LYS A 87 0.90 -15.70 -8.52
CA LYS A 87 0.99 -17.07 -9.06
C LYS A 87 2.11 -17.87 -8.39
N ASN A 88 3.24 -17.23 -8.12
CA ASN A 88 4.34 -17.86 -7.38
C ASN A 88 3.95 -18.12 -5.92
N VAL A 89 3.41 -17.12 -5.22
CA VAL A 89 2.93 -17.24 -3.82
C VAL A 89 1.97 -18.42 -3.69
N LEU A 90 0.93 -18.48 -4.52
CA LEU A 90 -0.06 -19.56 -4.49
C LEU A 90 0.56 -20.94 -4.73
N ARG A 91 1.55 -21.05 -5.62
CA ARG A 91 2.23 -22.32 -5.88
C ARG A 91 3.02 -22.79 -4.67
N ILE A 92 3.79 -21.91 -4.04
CA ILE A 92 4.74 -22.28 -2.98
C ILE A 92 4.08 -22.38 -1.59
N ASP A 93 2.97 -21.69 -1.35
CA ASP A 93 2.31 -21.68 -0.04
C ASP A 93 1.70 -23.06 0.27
N ARG A 94 2.24 -23.75 1.27
CA ARG A 94 1.79 -25.09 1.69
C ARG A 94 0.61 -25.06 2.67
N GLN A 95 0.24 -23.89 3.17
CA GLN A 95 -0.84 -23.72 4.14
C GLN A 95 -2.21 -23.67 3.46
N ILE A 96 -2.26 -23.25 2.18
CA ILE A 96 -3.50 -23.20 1.40
C ILE A 96 -3.88 -24.62 0.95
N PRO A 97 -5.10 -25.12 1.27
CA PRO A 97 -5.59 -26.41 0.81
C PRO A 97 -5.54 -26.55 -0.71
N VAL A 98 -5.23 -27.75 -1.22
CA VAL A 98 -5.00 -28.01 -2.66
C VAL A 98 -6.15 -27.53 -3.55
N ASN A 99 -7.40 -27.84 -3.18
CA ASN A 99 -8.57 -27.43 -3.96
C ASN A 99 -8.76 -25.91 -3.96
N LEU A 100 -8.63 -25.27 -2.79
CA LEU A 100 -8.72 -23.81 -2.69
C LEU A 100 -7.61 -23.11 -3.49
N LYS A 101 -6.39 -23.66 -3.44
CA LYS A 101 -5.26 -23.17 -4.24
C LYS A 101 -5.55 -23.25 -5.72
N LYS A 102 -6.14 -24.35 -6.19
CA LYS A 102 -6.56 -24.50 -7.58
C LYS A 102 -7.59 -23.44 -7.96
N ASP A 103 -8.63 -23.26 -7.16
CA ASP A 103 -9.68 -22.26 -7.42
C ASP A 103 -9.12 -20.82 -7.45
N MET A 104 -8.19 -20.50 -6.55
CA MET A 104 -7.50 -19.22 -6.52
C MET A 104 -6.61 -19.00 -7.76
N LEU A 105 -5.90 -20.04 -8.21
CA LEU A 105 -5.08 -19.98 -9.43
C LEU A 105 -5.93 -19.79 -10.69
N ASP A 106 -7.03 -20.54 -10.80
CA ASP A 106 -7.96 -20.44 -11.94
C ASP A 106 -8.58 -19.02 -11.97
N THR A 107 -9.04 -18.51 -10.83
CA THR A 107 -9.56 -17.13 -10.70
C THR A 107 -8.50 -16.07 -11.08
N LEU A 108 -7.25 -16.27 -10.65
CA LEU A 108 -6.16 -15.34 -10.95
C LEU A 108 -5.84 -15.32 -12.45
N ASP A 109 -5.86 -16.48 -13.11
CA ASP A 109 -5.60 -16.60 -14.54
C ASP A 109 -6.72 -15.93 -15.37
N ASP A 110 -7.99 -16.16 -15.03
CA ASP A 110 -9.13 -15.50 -15.69
C ASP A 110 -9.09 -13.98 -15.54
N CYS A 111 -8.89 -13.49 -14.31
CA CYS A 111 -8.79 -12.06 -14.03
C CYS A 111 -7.60 -11.38 -14.71
N ASN A 112 -6.51 -12.10 -14.95
CA ASN A 112 -5.36 -11.56 -15.69
C ASN A 112 -5.70 -11.32 -17.16
N VAL A 113 -6.52 -12.17 -17.78
CA VAL A 113 -7.03 -11.96 -19.14
C VAL A 113 -7.88 -10.69 -19.19
N GLU A 114 -8.79 -10.51 -18.24
CA GLU A 114 -9.63 -9.31 -18.15
C GLU A 114 -8.84 -8.03 -17.88
N ALA A 115 -7.84 -8.12 -16.99
CA ALA A 115 -7.03 -6.98 -16.57
C ALA A 115 -6.09 -6.46 -17.66
N LYS A 116 -5.72 -7.29 -18.65
CA LYS A 116 -4.83 -6.93 -19.77
C LYS A 116 -3.54 -6.26 -19.29
N GLY A 117 -2.93 -6.82 -18.23
CA GLY A 117 -1.68 -6.31 -17.63
C GLY A 117 -1.85 -5.10 -16.69
N ASN A 118 -3.07 -4.67 -16.38
CA ASN A 118 -3.32 -3.63 -15.38
C ASN A 118 -3.47 -4.24 -13.98
N ASP A 119 -2.46 -4.10 -13.14
CA ASP A 119 -2.44 -4.68 -11.78
C ASP A 119 -3.57 -4.16 -10.86
N CYS A 120 -4.00 -2.90 -11.03
CA CYS A 120 -5.15 -2.35 -10.28
C CYS A 120 -6.45 -3.05 -10.67
N LYS A 121 -6.68 -3.28 -11.98
CA LYS A 121 -7.83 -4.08 -12.45
C LYS A 121 -7.74 -5.54 -12.05
N LEU A 122 -6.53 -6.12 -12.06
CA LEU A 122 -6.31 -7.49 -11.60
C LEU A 122 -6.74 -7.65 -10.14
N LEU A 123 -6.26 -6.77 -9.26
CA LEU A 123 -6.58 -6.82 -7.83
C LEU A 123 -8.07 -6.56 -7.54
N GLN A 124 -8.73 -5.71 -8.33
CA GLN A 124 -10.18 -5.53 -8.27
C GLN A 124 -10.94 -6.79 -8.68
N CYS A 125 -10.53 -7.43 -9.78
CA CYS A 125 -11.20 -8.62 -10.31
C CYS A 125 -11.11 -9.80 -9.33
N ILE A 126 -9.91 -10.08 -8.80
CA ILE A 126 -9.73 -11.17 -7.80
C ILE A 126 -10.30 -10.82 -6.42
N LYS A 127 -10.74 -9.57 -6.22
CA LYS A 127 -11.26 -9.04 -4.95
C LYS A 127 -10.24 -9.23 -3.82
N ILE A 128 -9.05 -8.65 -3.99
CA ILE A 128 -7.89 -8.82 -3.07
C ILE A 128 -8.19 -8.52 -1.59
N THR A 129 -9.17 -7.68 -1.31
CA THR A 129 -9.65 -7.29 0.03
C THR A 129 -10.69 -8.24 0.61
N ARG A 130 -10.92 -9.39 -0.03
CA ARG A 130 -11.87 -10.42 0.42
C ARG A 130 -11.18 -11.78 0.49
N ASN A 131 -11.75 -12.67 1.29
CA ASN A 131 -11.32 -14.06 1.29
C ASN A 131 -11.57 -14.72 -0.08
N PRO A 132 -10.69 -15.63 -0.52
CA PRO A 132 -9.47 -16.09 0.18
C PRO A 132 -8.22 -15.22 -0.06
N PHE A 133 -8.24 -14.29 -1.02
CA PHE A 133 -7.06 -13.53 -1.44
C PHE A 133 -6.53 -12.56 -0.38
N MET A 134 -7.39 -12.04 0.49
CA MET A 134 -6.98 -11.14 1.56
C MET A 134 -5.96 -11.77 2.52
N ASN A 135 -6.02 -13.08 2.72
CA ASN A 135 -5.03 -13.79 3.53
C ASN A 135 -3.62 -13.65 2.95
N LEU A 136 -3.49 -13.47 1.63
CA LEU A 136 -2.19 -13.23 1.00
C LEU A 136 -1.65 -11.83 1.34
N VAL A 137 -2.54 -10.82 1.45
CA VAL A 137 -2.15 -9.46 1.86
C VAL A 137 -1.59 -9.47 3.28
N PHE A 138 -2.23 -10.21 4.19
CA PHE A 138 -1.75 -10.36 5.56
C PHE A 138 -0.44 -11.14 5.67
N SER A 139 -0.30 -12.22 4.89
CA SER A 139 0.86 -13.11 4.98
C SER A 139 2.11 -12.62 4.23
N TYR A 140 1.93 -11.79 3.21
CA TYR A 140 3.01 -11.41 2.28
C TYR A 140 3.08 -9.90 1.99
N GLY A 141 2.19 -9.08 2.55
CA GLY A 141 2.15 -7.63 2.38
C GLY A 141 2.75 -6.83 3.54
N ALA A 142 3.44 -7.49 4.47
CA ALA A 142 4.14 -6.86 5.61
C ALA A 142 5.65 -6.84 5.41
#